data_AF-A0A0F0DF02-F1
#
_entry.id   AF-A0A0F0DF02-F1
#
_cell.length_a   1.000
_cell.length_b   1.000
_cell.length_c   1.000
_cell.angle_alpha   90.00
_cell.angle_beta   90.00
_cell.angle_gamma   90.00
#
_symmetry.space_group_name_H-M   'P 1'
#
loop_
_entity.id
_entity.type
_entity.pdbx_description
1 polymer ?
#
loop_
_entity_poly.entity_id
_entity_poly.type
_entity_poly.pdbx_seq_one_letter_code
_entity_poly.pdbx_strand_id
1 'polypeptide(L)'
;MTIDELHTFLSSTFDLVTDPVERGSAHTYFLGNVVWHPSATTRILHVGCGVNNQVSHIKLCVSSDNNNSVFVRLPVTWLELERIVANEISLQAGNRLLST
;
A
#
# COMPACT_ATOMS: atom_id res chain seq x y z
N MET A 1 -14.71 0.54 6.01
CA MET A 1 -13.68 -0.26 6.70
C MET A 1 -12.85 0.70 7.54
N THR A 2 -12.54 0.32 8.77
CA THR A 2 -11.61 1.08 9.61
C THR A 2 -10.18 0.87 9.14
N ILE A 3 -9.29 1.75 9.57
CA ILE A 3 -7.85 1.56 9.34
C ILE A 3 -7.33 0.29 10.04
N ASP A 4 -7.85 -0.07 11.20
CA ASP A 4 -7.40 -1.26 11.95
C ASP A 4 -7.81 -2.57 11.26
N GLU A 5 -9.02 -2.61 10.68
CA GLU A 5 -9.48 -3.72 9.85
C GLU A 5 -8.58 -3.88 8.61
N LEU A 6 -8.30 -2.76 7.94
CA LEU A 6 -7.42 -2.75 6.77
C LEU A 6 -6.00 -3.16 7.15
N HIS A 7 -5.46 -2.63 8.24
CA HIS A 7 -4.13 -2.96 8.73
C HIS A 7 -4.00 -4.45 9.04
N THR A 8 -4.98 -5.02 9.74
CA THR A 8 -5.03 -6.45 10.05
C THR A 8 -5.02 -7.27 8.77
N PHE A 9 -5.87 -6.93 7.80
CA PHE A 9 -5.93 -7.61 6.52
C PHE A 9 -4.60 -7.56 5.75
N LEU A 10 -4.00 -6.38 5.63
CA LEU A 10 -2.75 -6.18 4.88
C LEU A 10 -1.55 -6.87 5.53
N SER A 11 -1.45 -6.80 6.86
CA SER A 11 -0.37 -7.45 7.60
C SER A 11 -0.53 -8.96 7.61
N SER A 12 -1.74 -9.50 7.82
CA SER A 12 -1.95 -10.95 7.88
C SER A 12 -1.83 -11.64 6.52
N THR A 13 -2.30 -10.98 5.45
CA THR A 13 -2.42 -11.62 4.13
C THR A 13 -1.18 -11.42 3.29
N PHE A 14 -0.48 -10.30 3.45
CA PHE A 14 0.60 -9.88 2.55
C PHE A 14 1.91 -9.53 3.27
N ASP A 15 1.96 -9.68 4.59
CA ASP A 15 3.13 -9.30 5.40
C ASP A 15 3.54 -7.82 5.18
N LEU A 16 2.54 -6.96 4.96
CA LEU A 16 2.80 -5.54 4.79
C LEU A 16 3.01 -4.88 6.15
N VAL A 17 4.06 -4.08 6.23
CA VAL A 17 4.45 -3.31 7.41
C VAL A 17 4.25 -1.82 7.17
N THR A 18 3.95 -1.07 8.23
CA THR A 18 3.92 0.40 8.18
C THR A 18 5.25 1.00 8.60
N ASP A 19 5.51 2.24 8.21
CA ASP A 19 6.66 2.98 8.74
C ASP A 19 6.40 3.36 10.21
N PRO A 20 7.22 2.91 11.18
CA PRO A 20 7.02 3.20 12.60
C PRO A 20 7.17 4.68 12.96
N VAL A 21 7.77 5.49 12.07
CA VAL A 21 7.99 6.92 12.28
C VAL A 21 6.84 7.76 11.69
N GLU A 22 5.98 7.18 10.85
CA GLU A 22 4.86 7.88 10.24
C GLU A 22 3.82 8.25 11.29
N ARG A 23 3.43 9.53 11.29
CA ARG A 23 2.45 10.09 12.24
C ARG A 23 1.32 10.76 11.47
N GLY A 24 0.11 10.69 12.02
CA GLY A 24 -1.05 11.40 11.51
C GLY A 24 -2.12 10.48 10.96
N SER A 25 -2.97 11.01 10.08
CA SER A 25 -4.14 10.33 9.54
C SER A 25 -3.85 9.57 8.25
N ALA A 26 -2.60 9.17 7.99
CA ALA A 26 -2.25 8.41 6.80
C ALA A 26 -1.17 7.37 7.12
N HIS A 27 -1.20 6.27 6.37
CA HIS A 27 -0.30 5.13 6.55
C HIS A 27 0.21 4.63 5.21
N THR A 28 1.51 4.52 5.08
CA THR A 28 2.21 3.91 3.97
C THR A 28 2.57 2.48 4.33
N TYR A 29 2.25 1.54 3.45
CA TYR A 29 2.49 0.11 3.62
C TYR A 29 3.60 -0.36 2.69
N PHE A 30 4.51 -1.16 3.25
CA PHE A 30 5.71 -1.68 2.62
C PHE A 30 5.73 -3.20 2.67
N LEU A 31 6.27 -3.83 1.64
CA LEU A 31 6.47 -5.27 1.61
C LEU A 31 7.69 -5.68 2.43
N GLY A 32 7.47 -6.39 3.55
CA GLY A 32 8.50 -6.96 4.42
C GLY A 32 9.30 -5.95 5.25
N ASN A 33 9.96 -4.99 4.61
CA ASN A 33 10.77 -3.97 5.27
C ASN A 33 10.55 -2.57 4.68
N VAL A 34 10.78 -1.53 5.47
CA VAL A 34 10.60 -0.14 5.03
C VAL A 34 11.80 0.33 4.20
N VAL A 35 11.59 0.55 2.90
CA VAL A 35 12.57 1.15 1.98
C VAL A 35 11.92 2.27 1.19
N TRP A 36 12.41 3.50 1.37
CA TRP A 36 11.89 4.70 0.72
C TRP A 36 12.62 5.11 -0.56
N HIS A 37 13.71 4.43 -0.92
CA HIS A 37 14.56 4.82 -2.04
C HIS A 37 13.83 4.63 -3.38
N PRO A 38 13.80 5.63 -4.29
CA PRO A 38 13.08 5.51 -5.55
C PRO A 38 13.45 4.24 -6.34
N SER A 39 14.73 3.97 -6.57
CA SER A 39 15.13 2.77 -7.34
C SER A 39 14.97 1.43 -6.61
N ALA A 40 14.58 1.42 -5.33
CA ALA A 40 14.54 0.20 -4.51
C ALA A 40 13.36 0.15 -3.54
N THR A 41 12.33 0.96 -3.77
CA THR A 41 11.22 1.15 -2.83
C THR A 41 10.46 -0.16 -2.64
N THR A 42 10.11 -0.45 -1.39
CA THR A 42 9.22 -1.57 -1.03
C THR A 42 7.79 -1.12 -0.79
N ARG A 43 7.48 0.16 -1.04
CA ARG A 43 6.13 0.72 -0.93
C ARG A 43 5.16 0.00 -1.87
N ILE A 44 4.02 -0.37 -1.32
CA ILE A 44 2.91 -1.00 -2.06
C ILE A 44 1.73 -0.05 -2.16
N LEU A 45 1.31 0.55 -1.04
CA LEU A 45 0.16 1.44 -1.02
C LEU A 45 0.25 2.50 0.07
N HIS A 46 -0.47 3.59 -0.13
CA HIS A 46 -0.66 4.67 0.82
C HIS A 46 -2.16 4.84 1.11
N VAL A 47 -2.52 4.88 2.39
CA VAL A 47 -3.90 4.94 2.86
C VAL A 47 -4.10 6.25 3.61
N GLY A 48 -5.08 7.04 3.19
CA GLY A 48 -5.55 8.17 3.98
C GLY A 48 -6.77 7.81 4.81
N CYS A 49 -6.79 8.25 6.05
CA CYS A 49 -7.89 8.10 7.00
C CYS A 49 -8.67 9.41 7.12
N GLY A 50 -10.00 9.29 7.14
CA GLY A 50 -10.93 10.37 7.42
C GLY A 50 -11.41 10.35 8.88
N VAL A 51 -12.60 10.92 9.09
CA VAL A 51 -13.26 10.97 10.41
C VAL A 51 -13.44 9.55 10.97
N ASN A 52 -13.26 9.40 12.28
CA ASN A 52 -13.39 8.13 13.01
C ASN A 52 -12.52 6.99 12.45
N ASN A 53 -11.31 7.31 11.99
CA ASN A 53 -10.35 6.35 11.45
C ASN A 53 -10.91 5.49 10.30
N GLN A 54 -11.89 6.00 9.56
CA GLN A 54 -12.38 5.34 8.36
C GLN A 54 -11.41 5.57 7.22
N VAL A 55 -11.17 4.52 6.42
CA VAL A 55 -10.37 4.66 5.20
C VAL A 55 -11.09 5.58 4.22
N SER A 56 -10.42 6.68 3.85
CA SER A 56 -10.94 7.69 2.93
C SER A 56 -10.47 7.47 1.49
N HIS A 57 -9.25 6.97 1.31
CA HIS A 57 -8.68 6.63 0.01
C HIS A 57 -7.53 5.64 0.16
N ILE A 58 -7.31 4.84 -0.87
CA ILE A 58 -6.16 3.94 -1.01
C ILE A 58 -5.49 4.26 -2.34
N LYS A 59 -4.22 4.64 -2.30
CA LYS A 59 -3.38 4.94 -3.45
C LYS A 59 -2.34 3.83 -3.63
N LEU A 60 -2.29 3.25 -4.81
CA LEU A 60 -1.27 2.27 -5.20
C LEU A 60 0.04 2.98 -5.57
N CYS A 61 1.18 2.38 -5.22
CA CYS A 61 2.51 2.95 -5.41
C CYS A 61 3.25 2.28 -6.60
N VAL A 62 2.57 2.24 -7.75
CA VAL A 62 2.86 1.40 -8.95
C VAL A 62 4.28 1.55 -9.50
N SER A 63 4.95 2.65 -9.18
CA SER A 63 6.40 2.85 -9.28
C SER A 63 6.76 4.15 -8.56
N SER A 64 7.95 4.24 -7.99
CA SER A 64 8.55 5.48 -7.47
C SER A 64 8.78 6.55 -8.55
N ASP A 65 8.90 6.15 -9.81
CA ASP A 65 9.28 7.02 -10.93
C ASP A 65 8.09 7.52 -11.76
N ASN A 66 6.90 6.92 -11.60
CA ASN A 66 5.72 7.40 -12.31
C ASN A 66 4.94 8.41 -11.46
N ASN A 67 4.73 9.60 -11.99
CA ASN A 67 3.86 10.61 -11.37
C ASN A 67 2.36 10.22 -11.44
N ASN A 68 2.05 8.94 -11.71
CA ASN A 68 0.71 8.42 -11.88
C ASN A 68 0.20 7.91 -10.54
N SER A 69 -0.81 8.59 -10.01
CA SER A 69 -1.50 8.13 -8.80
C SER A 69 -2.68 7.25 -9.20
N VAL A 70 -2.56 5.93 -9.01
CA VAL A 70 -3.69 5.01 -9.19
C VAL A 70 -4.41 4.86 -7.85
N PHE A 71 -5.72 5.08 -7.84
CA PHE A 71 -6.55 4.98 -6.63
C PHE A 71 -7.51 3.80 -6.73
N VAL A 72 -7.65 3.08 -5.61
CA VAL A 72 -8.69 2.06 -5.46
C VAL A 72 -10.05 2.76 -5.32
N ARG A 73 -11.06 2.30 -6.06
CA ARG A 73 -12.42 2.80 -5.92
C ARG A 73 -13.04 2.25 -4.64
N LEU A 74 -13.57 3.14 -3.81
CA LEU A 74 -14.27 2.78 -2.57
C LEU A 74 -15.80 2.93 -2.75
N PRO A 75 -16.62 2.09 -2.07
CA PRO A 75 -16.21 0.97 -1.23
C PRO A 75 -15.66 -0.19 -2.07
N VAL A 76 -14.66 -0.90 -1.52
CA VAL A 76 -14.05 -2.08 -2.14
C VAL A 76 -14.32 -3.30 -1.29
N THR A 77 -14.53 -4.45 -1.92
CA THR A 77 -14.66 -5.72 -1.19
C THR A 77 -13.28 -6.26 -0.78
N TRP A 78 -13.22 -7.10 0.26
CA TRP A 78 -11.95 -7.71 0.68
C TRP A 78 -11.31 -8.54 -0.44
N LEU A 79 -12.08 -9.32 -1.19
CA LEU A 79 -11.59 -10.13 -2.31
C LEU A 79 -11.04 -9.26 -3.46
N GLU A 80 -11.70 -8.15 -3.78
CA GLU A 80 -11.22 -7.23 -4.80
C GLU A 80 -9.95 -6.51 -4.33
N LEU A 81 -9.91 -6.08 -3.07
CA LEU A 81 -8.72 -5.47 -2.48
C LEU A 81 -7.53 -6.45 -2.47
N GLU A 82 -7.76 -7.72 -2.13
CA GLU A 82 -6.75 -8.77 -2.18
C GLU A 82 -6.11 -8.86 -3.57
N ARG A 83 -6.95 -8.95 -4.61
CA ARG A 83 -6.46 -9.02 -6.00
C ARG A 83 -5.67 -7.77 -6.40
N ILE A 84 -6.14 -6.59 -6.00
CA ILE A 84 -5.46 -5.34 -6.30
C ILE A 84 -4.07 -5.31 -5.64
N VAL A 85 -3.98 -5.66 -4.36
CA VAL A 85 -2.71 -5.65 -3.61
C VAL A 85 -1.76 -6.73 -4.13
N ALA A 86 -2.26 -7.93 -4.43
CA ALA A 86 -1.45 -9.00 -5.02
C ALA A 86 -0.86 -8.61 -6.38
N ASN A 87 -1.64 -7.93 -7.23
CA ASN A 87 -1.17 -7.40 -8.50
C ASN A 87 -0.09 -6.33 -8.30
N GLU A 88 -0.30 -5.43 -7.35
CA GLU A 88 0.66 -4.37 -7.03
C GLU A 88 2.00 -4.94 -6.53
N ILE A 89 1.97 -5.92 -5.63
CA ILE A 89 3.17 -6.64 -5.17
C ILE A 89 3.90 -7.32 -6.33
N SER A 90 3.15 -7.96 -7.24
CA SER A 90 3.74 -8.62 -8.41
C SER A 90 4.43 -7.63 -9.35
N LEU A 91 3.83 -6.46 -9.56
CA LEU A 91 4.41 -5.37 -10.35
C LEU A 91 5.68 -4.82 -9.68
N GLN A 92 5.65 -4.60 -8.36
CA GLN A 92 6.82 -4.14 -7.59
C GLN A 92 7.99 -5.14 -7.70
N ALA A 93 7.70 -6.44 -7.57
CA ALA A 93 8.71 -7.49 -7.70
C ALA A 93 9.30 -7.54 -9.13
N GLY A 94 8.46 -7.41 -10.15
CA GLY A 94 8.89 -7.34 -11.55
C GLY A 94 9.80 -6.14 -11.83
N ASN A 95 9.45 -4.95 -11.33
CA ASN A 95 10.25 -3.73 -11.48
C ASN A 95 11.63 -3.85 -10.81
N ARG A 96 11.72 -4.56 -9.69
CA ARG A 96 13.00 -4.79 -9.00
C ARG A 96 13.96 -5.67 -9.81
N LEU A 97 13.44 -6.69 -10.51
CA LEU A 97 14.25 -7.56 -11.36
C LEU A 97 14.78 -6.85 -12.62
N LEU A 98 14.09 -5.81 -13.09
CA LEU A 98 14.49 -5.03 -14.25
C LEU A 98 15.50 -3.91 -13.93
N SER A 99 15.71 -3.61 -12.64
CA SER A 99 16.57 -2.51 -12.17
C SER A 99 17.93 -2.96 -11.60
N THR A 100 18.19 -4.27 -11.58
CA THR A 100 19.49 -4.89 -11.24
C THR A 100 20.32 -5.19 -12.47
#